data_AF-Q9ZMY4-F1
#
_entry.id   AF-Q9ZMY4-F1
#
_cell.length_a   1.000
_cell.length_b   1.000
_cell.length_c   1.000
_cell.angle_alpha   90.00
_cell.angle_beta   90.00
_cell.angle_gamma   90.00
#
_symmetry.space_group_name_H-M   'P 1'
#
loop_
_entity.id
_entity.type
_entity.pdbx_description
1 polymer ?
#
loop_
_entity_poly.entity_id
_entity_poly.type
_entity_poly.pdbx_seq_one_letter_code
_entity_poly.pdbx_strand_id
1 'polypeptide(L)'
;MRYFLVVFLFLFVGCMKKDFTLKDLSLPQEASSYLASSQNSSHNNQSIDPQALRENLKESYLKAWYSPWLDAKVKSNKKEVFWILKEMNKSTGYGEDLKPNAKAFNDELIKNMDIERYPSTKIKAVVVRNNDVRAVPTNKPYYLSPKGYPFDRFQNSLVFPGTPVLITPFNPDKTYPPLQSSFVYGWIKVSELAYMRDKEIELLTKLKNYDMPIKEKNPLYTDYGEFYPHAKIGELFPLIPQIQNASQIPPKKELKAYGFLKDAKGYAALQSVFLDEKDFFVFPKAFTSEIMAYFINTMLGQKYGWGGLLGNRDCSAFTRDSFANFGILLPRNSYAQSRYANNYVDLSSMKAKEKEDYIIKNATPFGTLIYLKGHIMLYLGERNHQAIVAHSIWSVQTQKHFKTLSHKIGGVVITSLWLAEEHNGAFSKKKLLIDRVLGMSDLKDFVHKTSSPLNAN
;
A
#
# COMPACT_ATOMS: atom_id res chain seq x y z
N MET A 1 65.19 -43.12 4.39
CA MET A 1 64.55 -41.78 4.39
C MET A 1 63.05 -41.94 4.48
N ARG A 2 62.46 -41.58 5.61
CA ARG A 2 61.00 -41.65 5.85
C ARG A 2 60.36 -40.38 5.30
N TYR A 3 59.43 -40.51 4.36
CA TYR A 3 58.58 -39.41 3.91
C TYR A 3 57.39 -39.27 4.87
N PHE A 4 57.30 -38.13 5.54
CA PHE A 4 56.17 -37.73 6.39
C PHE A 4 55.05 -37.19 5.50
N LEU A 5 53.92 -37.90 5.44
CA LEU A 5 52.69 -37.41 4.83
C LEU A 5 51.92 -36.62 5.89
N VAL A 6 52.03 -35.29 5.87
CA VAL A 6 51.26 -34.40 6.74
C VAL A 6 49.87 -34.23 6.13
N VAL A 7 48.87 -34.89 6.73
CA VAL A 7 47.45 -34.69 6.40
C VAL A 7 46.98 -33.40 7.06
N PHE A 8 46.77 -32.36 6.24
CA PHE A 8 46.12 -31.12 6.67
C PHE A 8 44.61 -31.37 6.83
N LEU A 9 44.15 -31.52 8.07
CA LEU A 9 42.74 -31.58 8.42
C LEU A 9 42.15 -30.16 8.32
N PHE A 10 41.55 -29.82 7.19
CA PHE A 10 40.77 -28.58 7.06
C PHE A 10 39.48 -28.70 7.89
N LEU A 11 39.52 -28.17 9.12
CA LEU A 11 38.33 -27.87 9.90
C LEU A 11 37.58 -26.70 9.25
N PHE A 12 36.67 -27.01 8.32
CA PHE A 12 35.63 -26.09 7.91
C PHE A 12 34.67 -25.87 9.09
N VAL A 13 34.98 -24.90 9.94
CA VAL A 13 33.99 -24.32 10.85
C VAL A 13 33.03 -23.52 9.98
N GLY A 14 32.01 -24.20 9.46
CA GLY A 14 30.87 -23.53 8.87
C GLY A 14 30.27 -22.59 9.91
N CYS A 15 30.36 -21.28 9.68
CA CYS A 15 29.51 -20.33 10.38
C CYS A 15 28.06 -20.62 9.99
N MET A 16 27.40 -21.53 10.71
CA MET A 16 25.96 -21.51 10.82
C MET A 16 25.59 -20.11 11.32
N LYS A 17 25.02 -19.29 10.43
CA LYS A 17 24.26 -18.13 10.88
C LYS A 17 23.16 -18.69 11.79
N LYS A 18 23.23 -18.37 13.07
CA LYS A 18 22.08 -18.50 13.95
C LYS A 18 20.98 -17.63 13.35
N ASP A 19 20.05 -18.25 12.62
CA ASP A 19 18.76 -17.64 12.39
C ASP A 19 18.08 -17.58 13.75
N PHE A 20 18.26 -16.45 14.42
CA PHE A 20 17.49 -16.09 15.58
C PHE A 20 16.06 -15.85 15.08
N THR A 21 15.24 -16.89 15.10
CA THR A 21 13.81 -16.75 14.86
C THR A 21 13.26 -15.89 16.00
N LEU A 22 12.85 -14.66 15.67
CA LEU A 22 12.21 -13.76 16.63
C LEU A 22 11.00 -14.48 17.25
N LYS A 23 10.83 -14.39 18.58
CA LYS A 23 9.78 -15.12 19.31
C LYS A 23 8.41 -14.89 18.71
N ASP A 24 8.08 -13.66 18.35
CA ASP A 24 6.78 -13.29 17.77
C ASP A 24 6.47 -13.96 16.43
N LEU A 25 7.49 -14.40 15.67
CA LEU A 25 7.26 -15.13 14.43
C LEU A 25 6.79 -16.57 14.67
N SER A 26 6.76 -17.02 15.93
CA SER A 26 6.10 -18.28 16.35
C SER A 26 4.63 -18.09 16.73
N LEU A 27 4.13 -16.85 16.83
CA LEU A 27 2.70 -16.60 16.96
C LEU A 27 1.99 -17.12 15.69
N PRO A 28 0.73 -17.59 15.77
CA PRO A 28 0.00 -18.02 14.60
C PRO A 28 0.00 -16.97 13.50
N GLN A 29 0.64 -17.29 12.38
CA GLN A 29 0.65 -16.43 11.19
C GLN A 29 -0.62 -16.67 10.38
N GLU A 30 -1.75 -16.47 11.05
CA GLU A 30 -3.11 -16.64 10.53
C GLU A 30 -4.03 -15.66 11.27
N ALA A 31 -4.47 -14.60 10.59
CA ALA A 31 -5.29 -13.55 11.15
C ALA A 31 -6.63 -14.07 11.70
N SER A 32 -7.21 -15.11 11.09
CA SER A 32 -8.43 -15.77 11.56
C SER A 32 -8.28 -16.38 12.97
N SER A 33 -7.07 -16.72 13.40
CA SER A 33 -6.82 -17.24 14.76
C SER A 33 -6.98 -16.20 15.87
N TYR A 34 -7.15 -14.92 15.50
CA TYR A 34 -7.35 -13.79 16.42
C TYR A 34 -8.78 -13.25 16.40
N LEU A 35 -9.69 -13.88 15.66
CA LEU A 35 -11.11 -13.56 15.73
C LEU A 35 -11.64 -13.93 17.12
N ALA A 36 -12.42 -13.05 17.73
CA ALA A 36 -13.12 -13.38 18.96
C ALA A 36 -14.06 -14.56 18.72
N SER A 37 -14.11 -15.53 19.63
CA SER A 37 -15.20 -16.50 19.65
C SER A 37 -16.52 -15.72 19.72
N SER A 38 -17.46 -16.02 18.84
CA SER A 38 -18.74 -15.33 18.60
C SER A 38 -19.68 -15.16 19.82
N GLN A 39 -19.21 -15.40 21.03
CA GLN A 39 -20.00 -15.38 22.26
C GLN A 39 -19.99 -14.04 23.01
N ASN A 40 -19.14 -13.06 22.69
CA ASN A 40 -19.03 -11.82 23.48
C ASN A 40 -18.83 -10.55 22.65
N SER A 41 -19.85 -10.15 21.89
CA SER A 41 -19.91 -8.78 21.34
C SER A 41 -21.35 -8.32 21.12
N SER A 42 -22.15 -8.37 22.18
CA SER A 42 -23.36 -7.57 22.29
C SER A 42 -22.99 -6.14 22.73
N HIS A 43 -22.55 -5.32 21.79
CA HIS A 43 -22.64 -3.87 21.93
C HIS A 43 -23.65 -3.34 20.91
N ASN A 44 -24.83 -3.02 21.44
CA ASN A 44 -25.86 -2.22 20.80
C ASN A 44 -25.23 -0.99 20.14
N ASN A 45 -25.41 -0.84 18.83
CA ASN A 45 -25.34 0.44 18.15
C ASN A 45 -26.40 0.46 17.06
N GLN A 46 -27.08 1.60 16.93
CA GLN A 46 -28.19 1.88 16.03
C GLN A 46 -28.05 1.18 14.68
N SER A 47 -29.08 0.42 14.28
CA SER A 47 -29.03 -0.38 13.05
C SER A 47 -29.15 0.50 11.83
N ILE A 48 -28.02 1.03 11.36
CA ILE A 48 -27.88 1.43 9.96
C ILE A 48 -28.00 0.15 9.15
N ASP A 49 -28.85 0.15 8.11
CA ASP A 49 -28.93 -0.94 7.16
C ASP A 49 -27.52 -1.24 6.60
N PRO A 50 -26.97 -2.46 6.79
CA PRO A 50 -25.68 -2.86 6.26
C PRO A 50 -25.54 -2.65 4.74
N GLN A 51 -26.65 -2.64 3.99
CA GLN A 51 -26.62 -2.29 2.57
C GLN A 51 -26.41 -0.79 2.34
N ALA A 52 -27.22 0.07 2.97
CA ALA A 52 -27.09 1.52 2.84
C ALA A 52 -25.70 2.02 3.22
N LEU A 53 -25.10 1.46 4.28
CA LEU A 53 -23.73 1.78 4.68
C LEU A 53 -22.71 1.44 3.59
N ARG A 54 -22.85 0.25 2.96
CA ARG A 54 -21.96 -0.17 1.87
C ARG A 54 -22.07 0.73 0.66
N GLU A 55 -23.28 1.14 0.29
CA GLU A 55 -23.47 2.08 -0.82
C GLU A 55 -22.87 3.46 -0.52
N ASN A 56 -23.03 4.00 0.69
CA ASN A 56 -22.41 5.27 1.07
C ASN A 56 -20.87 5.23 1.02
N LEU A 57 -20.27 4.13 1.50
CA LEU A 57 -18.82 3.91 1.41
C LEU A 57 -18.36 3.80 -0.03
N LYS A 58 -19.11 3.06 -0.86
CA LYS A 58 -18.84 2.93 -2.29
C LYS A 58 -18.90 4.29 -3.00
N GLU A 59 -19.93 5.09 -2.76
CA GLU A 59 -20.07 6.42 -3.35
C GLU A 59 -18.92 7.34 -2.93
N SER A 60 -18.56 7.34 -1.65
CA SER A 60 -17.44 8.11 -1.12
C SER A 60 -16.10 7.68 -1.74
N TYR A 61 -15.89 6.36 -1.86
CA TYR A 61 -14.72 5.78 -2.52
C TYR A 61 -14.64 6.21 -3.98
N LEU A 62 -15.72 6.05 -4.75
CA LEU A 62 -15.74 6.35 -6.18
C LEU A 62 -15.60 7.84 -6.45
N LYS A 63 -16.21 8.71 -5.63
CA LYS A 63 -16.01 10.16 -5.69
C LYS A 63 -14.54 10.51 -5.53
N ALA A 64 -13.88 9.96 -4.50
CA ALA A 64 -12.46 10.19 -4.29
C ALA A 64 -11.60 9.57 -5.42
N TRP A 65 -11.91 8.35 -5.86
CA TRP A 65 -11.21 7.62 -6.92
C TRP A 65 -11.19 8.39 -8.24
N TYR A 66 -12.35 8.90 -8.68
CA TYR A 66 -12.49 9.64 -9.94
C TYR A 66 -12.23 11.15 -9.83
N SER A 67 -11.96 11.68 -8.63
CA SER A 67 -11.64 13.10 -8.43
C SER A 67 -10.58 13.66 -9.40
N PRO A 68 -9.53 12.91 -9.82
CA PRO A 68 -8.61 13.41 -10.83
C PRO A 68 -9.31 13.84 -12.13
N TRP A 69 -10.29 13.09 -12.62
CA TRP A 69 -10.98 13.43 -13.86
C TRP A 69 -12.08 14.47 -13.72
N LEU A 70 -12.64 14.61 -12.51
CA LEU A 70 -13.83 15.41 -12.27
C LEU A 70 -13.46 16.81 -11.75
N ASP A 71 -12.95 16.90 -10.53
CA ASP A 71 -12.90 18.15 -9.76
C ASP A 71 -11.53 18.47 -9.14
N ALA A 72 -10.56 17.55 -9.20
CA ALA A 72 -9.25 17.76 -8.61
C ALA A 72 -8.54 18.98 -9.23
N LYS A 73 -8.06 19.86 -8.36
CA LYS A 73 -7.14 20.95 -8.72
C LYS A 73 -5.72 20.40 -8.78
N VAL A 74 -4.94 20.86 -9.75
CA VAL A 74 -3.52 20.52 -9.81
C VAL A 74 -2.83 21.09 -8.57
N LYS A 75 -2.07 20.25 -7.85
CA LYS A 75 -1.28 20.70 -6.70
C LYS A 75 -0.28 21.77 -7.14
N SER A 76 -0.43 22.98 -6.63
CA SER A 76 0.45 24.13 -6.94
C SER A 76 1.62 24.28 -5.96
N ASN A 77 1.54 23.68 -4.77
CA ASN A 77 2.61 23.75 -3.77
C ASN A 77 3.83 22.94 -4.25
N LYS A 78 4.81 23.63 -4.85
CA LYS A 78 6.05 23.04 -5.36
C LYS A 78 6.85 22.29 -4.28
N LYS A 79 6.77 22.69 -3.00
CA LYS A 79 7.47 21.98 -1.91
C LYS A 79 6.86 20.63 -1.62
N GLU A 80 5.55 20.48 -1.78
CA GLU A 80 4.88 19.19 -1.70
C GLU A 80 5.24 18.35 -2.91
N VAL A 81 5.05 18.88 -4.12
CA VAL A 81 5.26 18.11 -5.37
C VAL A 81 6.70 17.65 -5.53
N PHE A 82 7.66 18.50 -5.20
CA PHE A 82 9.10 18.25 -5.35
C PHE A 82 9.80 18.06 -3.99
N TRP A 83 9.14 17.36 -3.06
CA TRP A 83 9.64 17.13 -1.69
C TRP A 83 11.06 16.52 -1.63
N ILE A 84 11.44 15.74 -2.63
CA ILE A 84 12.73 15.04 -2.69
C ILE A 84 13.92 15.97 -2.94
N LEU A 85 13.69 17.19 -3.46
CA LEU A 85 14.75 18.16 -3.76
C LEU A 85 15.60 18.49 -2.55
N LYS A 86 14.99 18.55 -1.35
CA LYS A 86 15.71 18.79 -0.11
C LYS A 86 16.80 17.73 0.13
N GLU A 87 16.51 16.48 -0.16
CA GLU A 87 17.46 15.38 0.02
C GLU A 87 18.53 15.40 -1.08
N MET A 88 18.13 15.60 -2.34
CA MET A 88 19.06 15.67 -3.48
C MET A 88 20.05 16.84 -3.39
N ASN A 89 19.63 17.98 -2.84
CA ASN A 89 20.49 19.14 -2.61
C ASN A 89 21.45 18.94 -1.43
N LYS A 90 21.12 18.02 -0.51
CA LYS A 90 21.95 17.72 0.66
C LYS A 90 23.04 16.68 0.37
N SER A 91 22.75 15.71 -0.51
CA SER A 91 23.67 14.63 -0.83
C SER A 91 23.46 14.12 -2.25
N THR A 92 24.53 13.69 -2.91
CA THR A 92 24.42 12.98 -4.19
C THR A 92 23.77 11.60 -4.04
N GLY A 93 23.76 11.04 -2.83
CA GLY A 93 23.25 9.70 -2.57
C GLY A 93 24.06 8.62 -3.31
N TYR A 94 23.53 7.40 -3.33
CA TYR A 94 24.15 6.24 -3.95
C TYR A 94 23.22 5.64 -5.02
N GLY A 95 23.79 5.22 -6.15
CA GLY A 95 23.06 4.65 -7.28
C GLY A 95 22.87 3.14 -7.18
N GLU A 96 22.48 2.53 -8.31
CA GLU A 96 22.21 1.09 -8.45
C GLU A 96 23.41 0.18 -8.12
N ASP A 97 24.63 0.68 -8.31
CA ASP A 97 25.88 -0.02 -8.01
C ASP A 97 26.37 0.21 -6.57
N LEU A 98 25.56 0.88 -5.74
CA LEU A 98 25.85 1.27 -4.36
C LEU A 98 27.07 2.20 -4.23
N LYS A 99 27.46 2.89 -5.30
CA LYS A 99 28.47 3.95 -5.26
C LYS A 99 27.82 5.34 -5.27
N PRO A 100 28.52 6.39 -4.80
CA PRO A 100 27.99 7.74 -4.83
C PRO A 100 27.61 8.16 -6.25
N ASN A 101 26.45 8.79 -6.42
CA ASN A 101 26.10 9.40 -7.71
C ASN A 101 26.99 10.61 -7.98
N ALA A 102 27.22 10.92 -9.26
CA ALA A 102 27.82 12.18 -9.66
C ALA A 102 26.87 13.35 -9.39
N LYS A 103 27.40 14.51 -8.98
CA LYS A 103 26.57 15.72 -8.81
C LYS A 103 25.84 16.10 -10.11
N ALA A 104 26.52 16.00 -11.24
CA ALA A 104 25.96 16.29 -12.57
C ALA A 104 24.70 15.46 -12.87
N PHE A 105 24.64 14.21 -12.43
CA PHE A 105 23.45 13.37 -12.59
C PHE A 105 22.24 13.94 -11.85
N ASN A 106 22.41 14.39 -10.60
CA ASN A 106 21.34 15.02 -9.85
C ASN A 106 20.94 16.38 -10.44
N ASP A 107 21.92 17.18 -10.87
CA ASP A 107 21.66 18.49 -11.49
C ASP A 107 20.85 18.32 -12.79
N GLU A 108 21.18 17.33 -13.61
CA GLU A 108 20.44 16.99 -14.82
C GLU A 108 19.01 16.53 -14.50
N LEU A 109 18.83 15.65 -13.50
CA LEU A 109 17.49 15.24 -13.05
C LEU A 109 16.66 16.43 -12.59
N ILE A 110 17.22 17.32 -11.77
CA ILE A 110 16.53 18.52 -11.26
C ILE A 110 16.17 19.46 -12.41
N LYS A 111 17.06 19.67 -13.37
CA LYS A 111 16.77 20.44 -14.58
C LYS A 111 15.63 19.80 -15.39
N ASN A 112 15.65 18.48 -15.53
CA ASN A 112 14.60 17.72 -16.22
C ASN A 112 13.25 17.76 -15.49
N MET A 113 13.20 18.12 -14.20
CA MET A 113 11.92 18.31 -13.51
C MET A 113 11.16 19.57 -13.94
N ASP A 114 11.80 20.51 -14.64
CA ASP A 114 11.22 21.77 -15.16
C ASP A 114 10.31 22.48 -14.13
N ILE A 115 10.85 22.63 -12.91
CA ILE A 115 10.11 23.10 -11.73
C ILE A 115 9.55 24.52 -11.94
N GLU A 116 10.22 25.35 -12.74
CA GLU A 116 9.80 26.73 -13.02
C GLU A 116 8.45 26.77 -13.72
N ARG A 117 8.25 25.93 -14.75
CA ARG A 117 7.02 25.87 -15.54
C ARG A 117 5.88 25.07 -14.91
N TYR A 118 6.12 24.45 -13.75
CA TYR A 118 5.10 23.71 -13.02
C TYR A 118 4.17 24.65 -12.22
N PRO A 119 2.83 24.44 -12.20
CA PRO A 119 2.02 23.57 -13.07
C PRO A 119 1.47 24.34 -14.28
N SER A 120 1.70 23.86 -15.50
CA SER A 120 1.34 24.60 -16.74
C SER A 120 0.13 24.07 -17.51
N THR A 121 -0.33 22.84 -17.24
CA THR A 121 -1.51 22.25 -17.92
C THR A 121 -2.14 21.18 -17.05
N LYS A 122 -3.39 20.82 -17.33
CA LYS A 122 -4.14 19.72 -16.73
C LYS A 122 -4.63 18.79 -17.84
N ILE A 123 -4.05 17.60 -17.93
CA ILE A 123 -4.46 16.56 -18.88
C ILE A 123 -5.01 15.37 -18.08
N LYS A 124 -6.19 14.88 -18.46
CA LYS A 124 -6.80 13.69 -17.84
C LYS A 124 -6.24 12.44 -18.50
N ALA A 125 -5.76 11.49 -17.71
CA ALA A 125 -5.17 10.24 -18.18
C ALA A 125 -5.52 9.08 -17.25
N VAL A 126 -5.18 7.87 -17.66
CA VAL A 126 -5.34 6.64 -16.89
C VAL A 126 -4.06 5.82 -16.94
N VAL A 127 -3.76 5.14 -15.84
CA VAL A 127 -2.68 4.15 -15.78
C VAL A 127 -3.12 2.89 -16.53
N VAL A 128 -2.27 2.35 -17.42
CA VAL A 128 -2.61 1.15 -18.23
C VAL A 128 -1.88 -0.12 -17.78
N ARG A 129 -0.87 -0.01 -16.90
CA ARG A 129 -0.15 -1.16 -16.30
C ARG A 129 0.29 -0.83 -14.88
N ASN A 130 0.49 -1.86 -14.06
CA ASN A 130 1.12 -1.72 -12.75
C ASN A 130 2.47 -1.01 -12.92
N ASN A 131 2.63 0.16 -12.29
CA ASN A 131 3.86 0.92 -12.44
C ASN A 131 4.24 1.77 -11.22
N ASP A 132 5.51 2.13 -11.18
CA ASP A 132 6.10 2.95 -10.15
C ASP A 132 5.78 4.42 -10.38
N VAL A 133 5.26 5.06 -9.34
CA VAL A 133 5.27 6.50 -9.17
C VAL A 133 6.57 6.87 -8.47
N ARG A 134 7.38 7.66 -9.16
CA ARG A 134 8.72 8.07 -8.78
C ARG A 134 8.70 9.48 -8.19
N ALA A 135 9.68 9.81 -7.35
CA ALA A 135 9.86 11.16 -6.81
C ALA A 135 10.52 12.10 -7.85
N VAL A 136 11.21 11.53 -8.84
CA VAL A 136 11.91 12.23 -9.93
C VAL A 136 11.74 11.45 -11.24
N PRO A 137 11.97 12.06 -12.43
CA PRO A 137 11.74 11.41 -13.73
C PRO A 137 12.84 10.40 -14.12
N THR A 138 13.05 9.36 -13.30
CA THR A 138 13.99 8.27 -13.58
C THR A 138 13.60 6.95 -12.93
N ASN A 139 14.03 5.85 -13.55
CA ASN A 139 13.95 4.50 -12.99
C ASN A 139 15.18 4.12 -12.15
N LYS A 140 16.22 4.95 -12.15
CA LYS A 140 17.40 4.72 -11.31
C LYS A 140 17.05 4.94 -9.83
N PRO A 141 17.66 4.16 -8.92
CA PRO A 141 17.43 4.32 -7.50
C PRO A 141 18.25 5.44 -6.89
N TYR A 142 17.81 5.93 -5.74
CA TYR A 142 18.60 6.80 -4.87
C TYR A 142 18.62 6.24 -3.45
N TYR A 143 19.79 5.77 -3.02
CA TYR A 143 20.00 5.26 -1.66
C TYR A 143 20.74 6.29 -0.81
N LEU A 144 20.40 6.36 0.49
CA LEU A 144 21.08 7.26 1.43
C LEU A 144 22.45 6.77 1.91
N SER A 145 22.79 5.50 1.63
CA SER A 145 24.01 4.86 2.09
C SER A 145 24.36 3.68 1.18
N PRO A 146 25.60 3.17 1.18
CA PRO A 146 25.98 2.00 0.39
C PRO A 146 25.31 0.70 0.89
N LYS A 147 24.69 0.72 2.08
CA LYS A 147 23.86 -0.37 2.62
C LYS A 147 22.36 -0.08 2.51
N GLY A 148 21.99 0.87 1.64
CA GLY A 148 20.63 1.42 1.56
C GLY A 148 19.63 0.57 0.81
N TYR A 149 20.05 -0.40 -0.01
CA TYR A 149 19.12 -1.33 -0.65
C TYR A 149 18.28 -2.08 0.40
N PRO A 150 16.95 -2.22 0.20
CA PRO A 150 16.14 -1.86 -0.98
C PRO A 150 15.42 -0.50 -0.87
N PHE A 151 15.85 0.41 0.01
CA PHE A 151 15.15 1.67 0.29
C PHE A 151 15.47 2.77 -0.72
N ASP A 152 15.01 2.57 -1.95
CA ASP A 152 15.09 3.57 -3.01
C ASP A 152 14.21 4.78 -2.66
N ARG A 153 14.83 5.93 -2.37
CA ARG A 153 14.11 7.15 -2.00
C ARG A 153 13.40 7.81 -3.17
N PHE A 154 13.75 7.44 -4.41
CA PHE A 154 12.99 7.86 -5.58
C PHE A 154 11.74 7.00 -5.80
N GLN A 155 11.60 5.83 -5.18
CA GLN A 155 10.36 5.08 -5.20
C GLN A 155 9.34 5.72 -4.24
N ASN A 156 8.24 6.26 -4.77
CA ASN A 156 7.18 6.89 -3.97
C ASN A 156 5.99 5.96 -3.75
N SER A 157 5.45 5.37 -4.82
CA SER A 157 4.32 4.43 -4.74
C SER A 157 4.26 3.49 -5.92
N LEU A 158 3.48 2.43 -5.80
CA LEU A 158 2.94 1.67 -6.94
C LEU A 158 1.50 2.16 -7.22
N VAL A 159 1.09 2.17 -8.48
CA VAL A 159 -0.28 2.42 -8.95
C VAL A 159 -0.75 1.27 -9.84
N PHE A 160 -2.05 0.96 -9.77
CA PHE A 160 -2.68 -0.12 -10.55
C PHE A 160 -3.23 0.40 -11.88
N PRO A 161 -3.39 -0.46 -12.92
CA PRO A 161 -4.10 -0.03 -14.11
C PRO A 161 -5.54 0.38 -13.77
N GLY A 162 -6.10 1.28 -14.57
CA GLY A 162 -7.40 1.89 -14.30
C GLY A 162 -7.37 3.03 -13.27
N THR A 163 -6.23 3.30 -12.60
CA THR A 163 -6.10 4.45 -11.68
C THR A 163 -6.30 5.77 -12.46
N PRO A 164 -7.32 6.60 -12.13
CA PRO A 164 -7.51 7.92 -12.70
C PRO A 164 -6.39 8.86 -12.28
N VAL A 165 -5.86 9.64 -13.23
CA VAL A 165 -4.80 10.60 -12.95
C VAL A 165 -5.00 11.91 -13.71
N LEU A 166 -4.50 12.96 -13.09
CA LEU A 166 -4.16 14.21 -13.75
C LEU A 166 -2.66 14.22 -14.00
N ILE A 167 -2.28 14.66 -15.19
CA ILE A 167 -0.89 14.94 -15.50
C ILE A 167 -0.71 16.39 -15.90
N THR A 168 0.42 16.96 -15.52
CA THR A 168 0.88 18.26 -16.00
C THR A 168 1.81 18.06 -17.21
N PRO A 169 2.25 19.12 -17.90
CA PRO A 169 3.16 18.99 -19.02
C PRO A 169 4.40 18.19 -18.65
N PHE A 170 4.86 17.45 -19.65
CA PHE A 170 5.97 16.53 -19.52
C PHE A 170 7.25 17.24 -19.07
N ASN A 171 8.16 16.47 -18.49
CA ASN A 171 9.55 16.85 -18.46
C ASN A 171 10.06 17.20 -19.88
N PRO A 172 11.13 18.01 -20.02
CA PRO A 172 11.70 18.37 -21.32
C PRO A 172 11.92 17.19 -22.28
N ASP A 173 12.31 16.02 -21.76
CA ASP A 173 12.56 14.81 -22.57
C ASP A 173 11.28 14.05 -22.97
N LYS A 174 10.11 14.46 -22.48
CA LYS A 174 8.80 13.83 -22.75
C LYS A 174 8.71 12.35 -22.31
N THR A 175 9.52 11.95 -21.34
CA THR A 175 9.62 10.56 -20.84
C THR A 175 8.79 10.32 -19.58
N TYR A 176 8.63 11.33 -18.74
CA TYR A 176 7.87 11.26 -17.48
C TYR A 176 7.06 12.55 -17.27
N PRO A 177 5.73 12.51 -17.31
CA PRO A 177 4.94 13.62 -16.80
C PRO A 177 4.77 13.54 -15.28
N PRO A 178 4.65 14.68 -14.58
CA PRO A 178 4.14 14.70 -13.22
C PRO A 178 2.70 14.17 -13.21
N LEU A 179 2.43 13.23 -12.30
CA LEU A 179 1.16 12.56 -12.09
C LEU A 179 0.59 12.96 -10.73
N GLN A 180 -0.72 13.15 -10.69
CA GLN A 180 -1.53 13.29 -9.49
C GLN A 180 -2.74 12.35 -9.58
N SER A 181 -2.77 11.32 -8.73
CA SER A 181 -3.96 10.51 -8.48
C SER A 181 -4.71 11.01 -7.24
N SER A 182 -5.77 10.30 -6.86
CA SER A 182 -6.51 10.54 -5.62
C SER A 182 -5.70 10.32 -4.33
N PHE A 183 -4.58 9.59 -4.39
CA PHE A 183 -3.80 9.21 -3.20
C PHE A 183 -2.30 9.46 -3.30
N VAL A 184 -1.74 9.65 -4.50
CA VAL A 184 -0.30 9.87 -4.70
C VAL A 184 -0.04 10.90 -5.78
N TYR A 185 1.06 11.62 -5.64
CA TYR A 185 1.63 12.46 -6.68
C TYR A 185 3.09 12.06 -6.93
N GLY A 186 3.62 12.35 -8.11
CA GLY A 186 5.01 12.05 -8.44
C GLY A 186 5.22 12.06 -9.94
N TRP A 187 6.10 11.20 -10.44
CA TRP A 187 6.43 11.05 -11.85
C TRP A 187 6.15 9.62 -12.27
N ILE A 188 5.61 9.42 -13.46
CA ILE A 188 5.37 8.09 -14.02
C ILE A 188 5.90 8.05 -15.43
N LYS A 189 6.31 6.89 -15.93
CA LYS A 189 6.80 6.78 -17.30
C LYS A 189 5.63 6.94 -18.28
N VAL A 190 5.80 7.74 -19.33
CA VAL A 190 4.73 8.02 -20.33
C VAL A 190 4.25 6.75 -21.04
N SER A 191 5.09 5.71 -21.11
CA SER A 191 4.70 4.42 -21.70
C SER A 191 3.52 3.77 -20.96
N GLU A 192 3.27 4.15 -19.72
CA GLU A 192 2.40 3.49 -18.74
C GLU A 192 1.08 4.25 -18.52
N LEU A 193 0.89 5.34 -19.27
CA LEU A 193 -0.30 6.18 -19.24
C LEU A 193 -0.96 6.21 -20.61
N ALA A 194 -2.29 6.36 -20.61
CA ALA A 194 -3.06 6.71 -21.79
C ALA A 194 -3.93 7.95 -21.52
N TYR A 195 -4.03 8.86 -22.47
CA TYR A 195 -4.89 10.05 -22.37
C TYR A 195 -6.36 9.64 -22.44
N MET A 196 -7.20 10.30 -21.64
CA MET A 196 -8.62 9.99 -21.58
C MET A 196 -9.42 10.99 -22.43
N ARG A 197 -10.37 10.48 -23.22
CA ARG A 197 -11.37 11.33 -23.88
C ARG A 197 -12.55 11.58 -22.94
N ASP A 198 -13.18 12.75 -23.05
CA ASP A 198 -14.31 13.10 -22.18
C ASP A 198 -15.46 12.08 -22.27
N LYS A 199 -15.72 11.51 -23.45
CA LYS A 199 -16.72 10.44 -23.63
C LYS A 199 -16.43 9.18 -22.81
N GLU A 200 -15.16 8.81 -22.65
CA GLU A 200 -14.76 7.62 -21.87
C GLU A 200 -14.85 7.91 -20.37
N ILE A 201 -14.48 9.12 -19.97
CA ILE A 201 -14.64 9.58 -18.59
C ILE A 201 -16.12 9.59 -18.22
N GLU A 202 -16.98 10.17 -19.06
CA GLU A 202 -18.42 10.20 -18.85
C GLU A 202 -19.01 8.80 -18.74
N LEU A 203 -18.60 7.88 -19.62
CA LEU A 203 -19.01 6.48 -19.55
C LEU A 203 -18.62 5.86 -18.20
N LEU A 204 -17.34 5.92 -17.84
CA LEU A 204 -16.79 5.24 -16.66
C LEU A 204 -17.33 5.83 -15.35
N THR A 205 -17.55 7.14 -15.28
CA THR A 205 -18.03 7.82 -14.07
C THR A 205 -19.54 7.63 -13.83
N LYS A 206 -20.28 7.17 -14.85
CA LYS A 206 -21.70 6.77 -14.71
C LYS A 206 -21.89 5.32 -14.30
N LEU A 207 -20.84 4.49 -14.33
CA LEU A 207 -20.92 3.09 -13.92
C LEU A 207 -21.25 2.97 -12.43
N LYS A 208 -22.05 1.97 -12.10
CA LYS A 208 -22.48 1.66 -10.74
C LYS A 208 -21.91 0.34 -10.22
N ASN A 209 -21.48 -0.54 -11.10
CA ASN A 209 -21.06 -1.89 -10.75
C ASN A 209 -19.56 -2.05 -10.93
N TYR A 210 -18.92 -2.58 -9.89
CA TYR A 210 -17.48 -2.74 -9.80
C TYR A 210 -17.18 -4.03 -9.06
N ASP A 211 -16.08 -4.66 -9.45
CA ASP A 211 -15.55 -5.83 -8.76
C ASP A 211 -14.12 -5.59 -8.30
N MET A 212 -13.70 -6.34 -7.27
CA MET A 212 -12.32 -6.38 -6.80
C MET A 212 -11.83 -7.83 -6.64
N PRO A 213 -10.53 -8.11 -6.78
CA PRO A 213 -9.98 -9.45 -6.62
C PRO A 213 -10.02 -9.95 -5.17
N ILE A 214 -10.26 -11.25 -4.96
CA ILE A 214 -10.11 -11.90 -3.65
C ILE A 214 -8.74 -12.56 -3.44
N LYS A 215 -7.87 -12.54 -4.47
CA LYS A 215 -6.55 -13.18 -4.43
C LYS A 215 -5.50 -12.35 -5.18
N GLU A 216 -4.25 -12.73 -5.01
CA GLU A 216 -3.10 -12.09 -5.63
C GLU A 216 -2.69 -12.79 -6.92
N LYS A 217 -1.97 -12.06 -7.79
CA LYS A 217 -1.36 -12.59 -9.02
C LYS A 217 -2.38 -13.32 -9.90
N ASN A 218 -3.62 -12.82 -10.00
CA ASN A 218 -4.64 -13.42 -10.83
C ASN A 218 -4.45 -12.98 -12.30
N PRO A 219 -4.04 -13.86 -13.23
CA PRO A 219 -3.83 -13.45 -14.63
C PRO A 219 -5.18 -13.12 -15.28
N LEU A 220 -5.22 -12.02 -16.03
CA LEU A 220 -6.40 -11.61 -16.76
C LEU A 220 -6.10 -11.61 -18.26
N TYR A 221 -7.15 -11.76 -19.06
CA TYR A 221 -7.04 -11.81 -20.52
C TYR A 221 -8.16 -10.98 -21.14
N THR A 222 -7.83 -10.37 -22.27
CA THR A 222 -8.81 -9.67 -23.11
C THR A 222 -9.67 -10.66 -23.90
N ASP A 223 -10.76 -10.18 -24.50
CA ASP A 223 -11.58 -10.98 -25.43
C ASP A 223 -10.77 -11.58 -26.61
N TYR A 224 -9.59 -11.04 -26.93
CA TYR A 224 -8.71 -11.56 -27.98
C TYR A 224 -7.68 -12.58 -27.47
N GLY A 225 -7.73 -12.96 -26.19
CA GLY A 225 -6.76 -13.85 -25.56
C GLY A 225 -5.45 -13.19 -25.14
N GLU A 226 -5.29 -11.89 -25.38
CA GLU A 226 -4.09 -11.14 -24.98
C GLU A 226 -4.01 -10.95 -23.47
N PHE A 227 -2.80 -11.10 -22.92
CA PHE A 227 -2.54 -10.90 -21.49
C PHE A 227 -2.83 -9.46 -21.03
N TYR A 228 -3.65 -9.34 -20.01
CA TYR A 228 -3.87 -8.13 -19.22
C TYR A 228 -3.14 -8.26 -17.87
N PRO A 229 -2.62 -7.16 -17.28
CA PRO A 229 -1.89 -7.23 -16.01
C PRO A 229 -2.59 -8.08 -14.94
N HIS A 230 -1.80 -8.80 -14.15
CA HIS A 230 -2.33 -9.60 -13.05
C HIS A 230 -3.14 -8.71 -12.09
N ALA A 231 -4.37 -9.13 -11.81
CA ALA A 231 -5.21 -8.49 -10.82
C ALA A 231 -4.66 -8.73 -9.40
N LYS A 232 -4.78 -7.71 -8.54
CA LYS A 232 -4.29 -7.75 -7.17
C LYS A 232 -5.31 -7.19 -6.18
N ILE A 233 -5.21 -7.61 -4.91
CA ILE A 233 -6.07 -7.06 -3.85
C ILE A 233 -5.90 -5.54 -3.79
N GLY A 234 -7.03 -4.83 -3.74
CA GLY A 234 -7.11 -3.37 -3.74
C GLY A 234 -7.26 -2.73 -5.12
N GLU A 235 -7.28 -3.51 -6.21
CA GLU A 235 -7.52 -3.04 -7.57
C GLU A 235 -9.03 -3.04 -7.90
N LEU A 236 -9.52 -1.94 -8.48
CA LEU A 236 -10.94 -1.71 -8.77
C LEU A 236 -11.24 -1.95 -10.26
N PHE A 237 -12.17 -2.85 -10.56
CA PHE A 237 -12.56 -3.20 -11.93
C PHE A 237 -13.96 -2.66 -12.27
N PRO A 238 -14.09 -1.65 -13.14
CA PRO A 238 -15.40 -1.16 -13.61
C PRO A 238 -16.08 -2.21 -14.51
N LEU A 239 -17.24 -2.70 -14.12
CA LEU A 239 -17.94 -3.74 -14.88
C LEU A 239 -18.61 -3.18 -16.14
N ILE A 240 -18.59 -3.98 -17.21
CA ILE A 240 -19.33 -3.71 -18.43
C ILE A 240 -20.81 -4.05 -18.18
N PRO A 241 -21.75 -3.11 -18.37
CA PRO A 241 -23.17 -3.38 -18.21
C PRO A 241 -23.62 -4.50 -19.16
N GLN A 242 -24.29 -5.52 -18.62
CA GLN A 242 -24.85 -6.57 -19.44
C GLN A 242 -26.19 -6.11 -20.04
N ILE A 243 -26.28 -6.12 -21.37
CA ILE A 243 -27.55 -5.90 -22.06
C ILE A 243 -28.32 -7.22 -22.04
N GLN A 244 -29.36 -7.30 -21.21
CA GLN A 244 -30.26 -8.45 -21.20
C GLN A 244 -31.21 -8.32 -22.40
N ASN A 245 -30.96 -9.08 -23.46
CA ASN A 245 -31.95 -9.28 -24.52
C ASN A 245 -32.92 -10.38 -24.08
N ALA A 246 -34.19 -10.04 -23.86
CA ALA A 246 -35.23 -10.91 -23.31
C ALA A 246 -35.59 -12.15 -24.17
N SER A 247 -34.95 -12.34 -25.34
CA SER A 247 -35.38 -13.31 -26.35
C SER A 247 -34.36 -14.41 -26.66
N GLN A 248 -33.27 -14.52 -25.90
CA GLN A 248 -32.27 -15.58 -26.10
C GLN A 248 -32.01 -16.31 -24.78
N ILE A 249 -31.85 -17.64 -24.86
CA ILE A 249 -31.34 -18.47 -23.77
C ILE A 249 -30.11 -17.74 -23.20
N PRO A 250 -30.08 -17.39 -21.91
CA PRO A 250 -29.00 -16.56 -21.39
C PRO A 250 -27.69 -17.29 -21.64
N PRO A 251 -26.79 -16.76 -22.50
CA PRO A 251 -25.46 -17.33 -22.59
C PRO A 251 -24.85 -17.32 -21.20
N LYS A 252 -24.00 -18.31 -20.89
CA LYS A 252 -23.29 -18.40 -19.62
C LYS A 252 -22.75 -17.00 -19.29
N LYS A 253 -23.26 -16.41 -18.22
CA LYS A 253 -23.05 -15.00 -17.90
C LYS A 253 -21.56 -14.75 -17.70
N GLU A 254 -20.89 -14.15 -18.67
CA GLU A 254 -19.48 -13.79 -18.55
C GLU A 254 -19.37 -12.46 -17.81
N LEU A 255 -18.69 -12.48 -16.67
CA LEU A 255 -18.35 -11.27 -15.93
C LEU A 255 -17.20 -10.56 -16.65
N LYS A 256 -17.48 -9.37 -17.18
CA LYS A 256 -16.52 -8.58 -17.97
C LYS A 256 -16.36 -7.19 -17.36
N ALA A 257 -15.13 -6.70 -17.36
CA ALA A 257 -14.79 -5.35 -16.93
C ALA A 257 -14.12 -4.56 -18.05
N TYR A 258 -14.12 -3.23 -17.94
CA TYR A 258 -13.30 -2.38 -18.79
C TYR A 258 -11.85 -2.45 -18.32
N GLY A 259 -11.00 -3.05 -19.14
CA GLY A 259 -9.55 -2.94 -19.09
C GLY A 259 -9.06 -1.74 -19.90
N PHE A 260 -7.87 -1.23 -19.57
CA PHE A 260 -7.31 -0.03 -20.17
C PHE A 260 -6.05 -0.37 -20.97
N LEU A 261 -6.12 -0.19 -22.29
CA LEU A 261 -4.97 -0.26 -23.19
C LEU A 261 -4.66 1.13 -23.74
N LYS A 262 -3.49 1.26 -24.37
CA LYS A 262 -3.06 2.49 -25.03
C LYS A 262 -3.05 2.29 -26.54
N ASP A 263 -3.79 3.13 -27.26
CA ASP A 263 -3.79 3.11 -28.71
C ASP A 263 -2.54 3.79 -29.31
N ALA A 264 -2.38 3.69 -30.62
CA ALA A 264 -1.24 4.26 -31.34
C ALA A 264 -1.17 5.80 -31.28
N LYS A 265 -2.27 6.48 -30.91
CA LYS A 265 -2.34 7.94 -30.71
C LYS A 265 -2.10 8.33 -29.25
N GLY A 266 -1.88 7.36 -28.36
CA GLY A 266 -1.64 7.58 -26.94
C GLY A 266 -2.92 7.74 -26.11
N TYR A 267 -4.11 7.54 -26.69
CA TYR A 267 -5.38 7.58 -25.97
C TYR A 267 -5.74 6.22 -25.39
N ALA A 268 -6.60 6.22 -24.37
CA ALA A 268 -7.12 5.00 -23.78
C ALA A 268 -8.02 4.28 -24.81
N ALA A 269 -7.74 3.00 -25.00
CA ALA A 269 -8.64 2.06 -25.65
C ALA A 269 -9.25 1.18 -24.57
N LEU A 270 -10.55 1.35 -24.32
CA LEU A 270 -11.29 0.50 -23.41
C LEU A 270 -11.51 -0.86 -24.06
N GLN A 271 -11.07 -1.92 -23.40
CA GLN A 271 -11.16 -3.30 -23.85
C GLN A 271 -11.92 -4.13 -22.82
N SER A 272 -12.68 -5.12 -23.27
CA SER A 272 -13.25 -6.12 -22.36
C SER A 272 -12.15 -7.03 -21.81
N VAL A 273 -12.13 -7.20 -20.49
CA VAL A 273 -11.34 -8.22 -19.78
C VAL A 273 -12.26 -9.18 -19.05
N PHE A 274 -11.99 -10.48 -19.18
CA PHE A 274 -12.75 -11.53 -18.49
C PHE A 274 -12.34 -11.62 -17.02
N LEU A 275 -13.33 -11.65 -16.13
CA LEU A 275 -13.15 -11.88 -14.71
C LEU A 275 -13.77 -13.24 -14.34
N ASP A 276 -12.99 -14.14 -13.74
CA ASP A 276 -13.54 -15.39 -13.21
C ASP A 276 -14.29 -15.08 -11.90
N GLU A 277 -15.61 -15.26 -11.87
CA GLU A 277 -16.46 -14.93 -10.70
C GLU A 277 -15.95 -15.54 -9.38
N LYS A 278 -15.22 -16.67 -9.43
CA LYS A 278 -14.66 -17.30 -8.23
C LYS A 278 -13.50 -16.52 -7.61
N ASP A 279 -12.86 -15.65 -8.39
CA ASP A 279 -11.65 -14.91 -8.02
C ASP A 279 -11.92 -13.41 -7.76
N PHE A 280 -13.18 -13.01 -7.86
CA PHE A 280 -13.63 -11.62 -7.71
C PHE A 280 -14.84 -11.52 -6.78
N PHE A 281 -15.16 -10.30 -6.35
CA PHE A 281 -16.38 -10.01 -5.62
C PHE A 281 -16.94 -8.66 -6.01
N VAL A 282 -18.27 -8.53 -5.90
CA VAL A 282 -18.98 -7.25 -6.07
C VAL A 282 -18.57 -6.27 -4.97
N PHE A 283 -17.99 -5.15 -5.39
CA PHE A 283 -17.48 -4.11 -4.50
C PHE A 283 -18.59 -3.20 -3.96
N PRO A 284 -18.58 -2.86 -2.65
CA PRO A 284 -17.65 -3.29 -1.59
C PRO A 284 -18.14 -4.52 -0.78
N LYS A 285 -17.21 -5.22 -0.11
CA LYS A 285 -17.56 -6.19 0.94
C LYS A 285 -18.11 -5.48 2.19
N ALA A 286 -18.87 -6.21 3.01
CA ALA A 286 -19.21 -5.76 4.35
C ALA A 286 -17.95 -5.67 5.22
N PHE A 287 -17.83 -4.61 6.03
CA PHE A 287 -16.66 -4.38 6.87
C PHE A 287 -16.73 -5.19 8.17
N THR A 288 -16.43 -6.50 8.07
CA THR A 288 -16.38 -7.41 9.23
C THR A 288 -14.96 -7.90 9.51
N SER A 289 -14.74 -8.35 10.74
CA SER A 289 -13.43 -8.85 11.17
C SER A 289 -13.03 -10.11 10.40
N GLU A 290 -13.98 -10.97 10.08
CA GLU A 290 -13.79 -12.23 9.33
C GLU A 290 -13.30 -11.95 7.91
N ILE A 291 -13.92 -10.98 7.22
CA ILE A 291 -13.53 -10.63 5.86
C ILE A 291 -12.18 -9.91 5.87
N MET A 292 -11.92 -9.04 6.85
CA MET A 292 -10.61 -8.41 7.01
C MET A 292 -9.52 -9.47 7.27
N ALA A 293 -9.78 -10.44 8.14
CA ALA A 293 -8.87 -11.55 8.42
C ALA A 293 -8.55 -12.36 7.14
N TYR A 294 -9.54 -12.63 6.29
CA TYR A 294 -9.34 -13.28 4.99
C TYR A 294 -8.35 -12.50 4.09
N PHE A 295 -8.52 -11.18 3.95
CA PHE A 295 -7.61 -10.38 3.12
C PHE A 295 -6.21 -10.29 3.73
N ILE A 296 -6.09 -10.17 5.06
CA ILE A 296 -4.79 -10.23 5.74
C ILE A 296 -4.12 -11.57 5.46
N ASN A 297 -4.82 -12.70 5.65
CA ASN A 297 -4.30 -14.04 5.38
C ASN A 297 -3.78 -14.19 3.96
N THR A 298 -4.50 -13.66 2.99
CA THR A 298 -4.09 -13.69 1.57
C THR A 298 -2.81 -12.90 1.31
N MET A 299 -2.50 -11.92 2.16
CA MET A 299 -1.29 -11.10 2.07
C MET A 299 -0.15 -11.54 2.99
N LEU A 300 -0.38 -12.44 3.95
CA LEU A 300 0.66 -12.92 4.87
C LEU A 300 1.82 -13.58 4.12
N GLY A 301 3.04 -13.34 4.60
CA GLY A 301 4.27 -13.87 3.98
C GLY A 301 4.71 -13.16 2.70
N GLN A 302 3.92 -12.22 2.16
CA GLN A 302 4.38 -11.38 1.04
C GLN A 302 5.61 -10.57 1.44
N LYS A 303 6.54 -10.39 0.51
CA LYS A 303 7.76 -9.62 0.73
C LYS A 303 7.45 -8.13 0.89
N TYR A 304 8.25 -7.45 1.71
CA TYR A 304 8.19 -6.01 1.87
C TYR A 304 8.73 -5.30 0.62
N GLY A 305 8.02 -4.28 0.14
CA GLY A 305 8.48 -3.39 -0.93
C GLY A 305 8.37 -1.92 -0.52
N TRP A 306 9.50 -1.27 -0.29
CA TRP A 306 9.53 0.18 0.00
C TRP A 306 8.83 0.95 -1.13
N GLY A 307 7.80 1.73 -0.81
CA GLY A 307 7.09 2.49 -1.83
C GLY A 307 6.41 1.60 -2.88
N GLY A 308 6.23 0.30 -2.64
CA GLY A 308 5.68 -0.65 -3.61
C GLY A 308 6.69 -1.29 -4.56
N LEU A 309 8.00 -1.10 -4.34
CA LEU A 309 9.07 -1.62 -5.18
C LEU A 309 8.90 -3.12 -5.51
N LEU A 310 9.16 -3.49 -6.77
CA LEU A 310 8.98 -4.84 -7.32
C LEU A 310 7.52 -5.36 -7.26
N GLY A 311 6.55 -4.46 -7.20
CA GLY A 311 5.14 -4.84 -7.10
C GLY A 311 4.75 -5.40 -5.72
N ASN A 312 5.54 -5.15 -4.68
CA ASN A 312 5.24 -5.58 -3.30
C ASN A 312 4.48 -4.48 -2.53
N ARG A 313 4.25 -4.66 -1.23
CA ARG A 313 3.62 -3.65 -0.35
C ARG A 313 4.54 -3.23 0.78
N ASP A 314 4.57 -1.93 1.09
CA ASP A 314 5.05 -1.44 2.38
C ASP A 314 3.92 -1.43 3.43
N CYS A 315 4.22 -0.96 4.64
CA CYS A 315 3.26 -0.93 5.76
C CYS A 315 1.93 -0.24 5.41
N SER A 316 2.00 0.91 4.73
CA SER A 316 0.83 1.72 4.39
C SER A 316 0.11 1.26 3.12
N ALA A 317 0.82 0.67 2.15
CA ALA A 317 0.17 0.01 1.02
C ALA A 317 -0.60 -1.23 1.47
N PHE A 318 -0.05 -2.00 2.42
CA PHE A 318 -0.73 -3.16 3.03
C PHE A 318 -2.05 -2.75 3.68
N THR A 319 -2.07 -1.74 4.55
CA THR A 319 -3.30 -1.27 5.18
C THR A 319 -4.27 -0.69 4.14
N ARG A 320 -3.81 0.18 3.24
CA ARG A 320 -4.67 0.78 2.21
C ARG A 320 -5.36 -0.29 1.36
N ASP A 321 -4.61 -1.25 0.85
CA ASP A 321 -5.17 -2.27 -0.04
C ASP A 321 -6.05 -3.27 0.74
N SER A 322 -5.83 -3.44 2.05
CA SER A 322 -6.74 -4.19 2.94
C SER A 322 -8.09 -3.46 3.09
N PHE A 323 -8.07 -2.16 3.36
CA PHE A 323 -9.28 -1.36 3.61
C PHE A 323 -10.04 -0.98 2.34
N ALA A 324 -9.36 -0.97 1.18
CA ALA A 324 -9.98 -0.71 -0.11
C ALA A 324 -11.15 -1.67 -0.40
N ASN A 325 -11.08 -2.93 0.03
CA ASN A 325 -12.12 -3.94 -0.19
C ASN A 325 -13.49 -3.58 0.44
N PHE A 326 -13.50 -2.65 1.38
CA PHE A 326 -14.68 -2.21 2.13
C PHE A 326 -15.18 -0.81 1.72
N GLY A 327 -14.62 -0.23 0.65
CA GLY A 327 -14.98 1.13 0.23
C GLY A 327 -14.29 2.22 1.05
N ILE A 328 -13.18 1.92 1.72
CA ILE A 328 -12.40 2.90 2.47
C ILE A 328 -11.10 3.20 1.71
N LEU A 329 -11.05 4.36 1.03
CA LEU A 329 -9.86 4.79 0.28
C LEU A 329 -8.88 5.51 1.20
N LEU A 330 -8.00 4.75 1.85
CA LEU A 330 -6.97 5.32 2.72
C LEU A 330 -5.92 6.13 1.93
N PRO A 331 -5.41 7.25 2.48
CA PRO A 331 -4.27 7.98 1.94
C PRO A 331 -3.03 7.09 1.79
N ARG A 332 -2.06 7.49 0.94
CA ARG A 332 -0.89 6.65 0.66
C ARG A 332 0.07 6.46 1.84
N ASN A 333 0.23 7.48 2.69
CA ASN A 333 1.29 7.53 3.71
C ASN A 333 0.76 7.25 5.11
N SER A 334 1.51 6.50 5.93
CA SER A 334 1.16 6.11 7.30
C SER A 334 0.67 7.25 8.20
N TYR A 335 1.34 8.41 8.16
CA TYR A 335 0.93 9.59 8.95
C TYR A 335 -0.46 10.12 8.59
N ALA A 336 -0.79 10.13 7.30
CA ALA A 336 -2.08 10.59 6.81
C ALA A 336 -3.17 9.56 7.08
N GLN A 337 -2.86 8.27 6.93
CA GLN A 337 -3.79 7.19 7.27
C GLN A 337 -4.22 7.23 8.73
N SER A 338 -3.30 7.49 9.66
CA SER A 338 -3.65 7.57 11.08
C SER A 338 -4.56 8.76 11.42
N ARG A 339 -4.77 9.71 10.51
CA ARG A 339 -5.63 10.89 10.71
C ARG A 339 -6.88 10.86 9.83
N TYR A 340 -7.01 9.84 8.98
CA TYR A 340 -8.07 9.76 7.98
C TYR A 340 -9.47 9.83 8.59
N ALA A 341 -9.69 9.08 9.68
CA ALA A 341 -10.97 9.00 10.38
C ALA A 341 -11.29 10.20 11.29
N ASN A 342 -10.39 11.18 11.39
CA ASN A 342 -10.51 12.34 12.31
C ASN A 342 -10.80 11.95 13.78
N ASN A 343 -10.30 10.81 14.23
CA ASN A 343 -10.46 10.28 15.59
C ASN A 343 -9.12 9.82 16.19
N TYR A 344 -8.02 10.46 15.79
CA TYR A 344 -6.69 10.10 16.26
C TYR A 344 -6.57 10.31 17.77
N VAL A 345 -6.22 9.25 18.50
CA VAL A 345 -5.91 9.29 19.92
C VAL A 345 -4.39 9.33 20.08
N ASP A 346 -3.88 10.39 20.71
CA ASP A 346 -2.45 10.48 21.04
C ASP A 346 -2.12 9.61 22.25
N LEU A 347 -1.14 8.73 22.06
CA LEU A 347 -0.64 7.78 23.06
C LEU A 347 0.84 8.06 23.38
N SER A 348 1.39 9.17 22.88
CA SER A 348 2.83 9.43 22.89
C SER A 348 3.40 9.66 24.29
N SER A 349 2.58 10.12 25.23
CA SER A 349 2.92 10.37 26.63
C SER A 349 2.84 9.13 27.53
N MET A 350 2.13 8.08 27.11
CA MET A 350 1.93 6.87 27.90
C MET A 350 3.19 5.99 27.94
N LYS A 351 3.44 5.36 29.09
CA LYS A 351 4.49 4.33 29.22
C LYS A 351 4.07 3.06 28.47
N ALA A 352 5.03 2.22 28.08
CA ALA A 352 4.77 1.05 27.23
C ALA A 352 3.62 0.15 27.71
N LYS A 353 3.61 -0.22 29.00
CA LYS A 353 2.57 -1.12 29.54
C LYS A 353 1.20 -0.45 29.63
N GLU A 354 1.13 0.76 30.17
CA GLU A 354 -0.09 1.57 30.21
C GLU A 354 -0.66 1.80 28.79
N LYS A 355 0.22 2.05 27.82
CA LYS A 355 -0.15 2.22 26.42
C LYS A 355 -0.74 0.95 25.83
N GLU A 356 -0.15 -0.21 26.11
CA GLU A 356 -0.68 -1.50 25.67
C GLU A 356 -2.05 -1.77 26.30
N ASP A 357 -2.19 -1.56 27.61
CA ASP A 357 -3.47 -1.75 28.31
C ASP A 357 -4.55 -0.80 27.77
N TYR A 358 -4.18 0.44 27.43
CA TYR A 358 -5.08 1.38 26.77
C TYR A 358 -5.49 0.90 25.37
N ILE A 359 -4.55 0.42 24.56
CA ILE A 359 -4.85 -0.10 23.22
C ILE A 359 -5.79 -1.30 23.34
N ILE A 360 -5.48 -2.28 24.18
CA ILE A 360 -6.30 -3.48 24.39
C ILE A 360 -7.73 -3.11 24.81
N LYS A 361 -7.87 -2.13 25.70
CA LYS A 361 -9.18 -1.71 26.20
C LYS A 361 -10.02 -0.92 25.19
N ASN A 362 -9.40 -0.13 24.32
CA ASN A 362 -10.11 0.91 23.55
C ASN A 362 -10.04 0.73 22.02
N ALA A 363 -9.13 -0.11 21.49
CA ALA A 363 -9.03 -0.36 20.06
C ALA A 363 -10.02 -1.44 19.63
N THR A 364 -10.71 -1.23 18.51
CA THR A 364 -11.53 -2.26 17.88
C THR A 364 -10.67 -3.23 17.04
N PRO A 365 -10.66 -4.53 17.36
CA PRO A 365 -9.98 -5.52 16.54
C PRO A 365 -10.41 -5.47 15.06
N PHE A 366 -9.42 -5.58 14.17
CA PHE A 366 -9.57 -5.52 12.70
C PHE A 366 -10.09 -4.17 12.17
N GLY A 367 -10.18 -3.14 13.02
CA GLY A 367 -10.65 -1.81 12.66
C GLY A 367 -9.71 -0.67 13.04
N THR A 368 -8.83 -0.87 14.01
CA THR A 368 -7.93 0.19 14.49
C THR A 368 -6.55 0.13 13.85
N LEU A 369 -6.09 1.27 13.33
CA LEU A 369 -4.73 1.50 12.88
C LEU A 369 -3.87 2.02 14.04
N ILE A 370 -2.70 1.42 14.27
CA ILE A 370 -1.70 1.85 15.24
C ILE A 370 -0.53 2.49 14.51
N TYR A 371 -0.20 3.72 14.88
CA TYR A 371 0.78 4.56 14.20
C TYR A 371 2.03 4.84 15.04
N LEU A 372 3.18 4.79 14.38
CA LEU A 372 4.44 5.33 14.86
C LEU A 372 5.18 6.00 13.70
N LYS A 373 6.15 6.87 14.00
CA LYS A 373 6.87 7.61 12.95
C LYS A 373 7.52 6.65 11.93
N GLY A 374 7.00 6.66 10.71
CA GLY A 374 7.48 5.86 9.58
C GLY A 374 6.91 4.45 9.48
N HIS A 375 5.91 4.07 10.28
CA HIS A 375 5.30 2.73 10.23
C HIS A 375 3.84 2.75 10.70
N ILE A 376 3.02 1.87 10.14
CA ILE A 376 1.61 1.69 10.53
C ILE A 376 1.27 0.22 10.59
N MET A 377 0.35 -0.13 11.48
CA MET A 377 -0.01 -1.51 11.82
C MET A 377 -1.51 -1.61 11.99
N LEU A 378 -2.10 -2.77 11.69
CA LEU A 378 -3.52 -3.07 11.90
C LEU A 378 -3.67 -3.92 13.17
N TYR A 379 -4.42 -3.43 14.14
CA TYR A 379 -4.69 -4.15 15.40
C TYR A 379 -5.62 -5.35 15.17
N LEU A 380 -5.25 -6.52 15.69
CA LEU A 380 -6.01 -7.78 15.53
C LEU A 380 -6.72 -8.22 16.82
N GLY A 381 -6.49 -7.53 17.95
CA GLY A 381 -6.96 -7.98 19.26
C GLY A 381 -5.80 -8.26 20.20
N GLU A 382 -6.06 -9.04 21.24
CA GLU A 382 -5.07 -9.43 22.23
C GLU A 382 -4.86 -10.94 22.29
N ARG A 383 -3.67 -11.34 22.75
CA ARG A 383 -3.38 -12.73 23.14
C ARG A 383 -2.42 -12.72 24.32
N ASN A 384 -2.78 -13.42 25.40
CA ASN A 384 -2.00 -13.43 26.64
C ASN A 384 -1.65 -12.01 27.14
N HIS A 385 -2.63 -11.09 27.08
CA HIS A 385 -2.49 -9.67 27.43
C HIS A 385 -1.43 -8.89 26.63
N GLN A 386 -1.09 -9.37 25.43
CA GLN A 386 -0.28 -8.64 24.47
C GLN A 386 -1.13 -8.18 23.30
N ALA A 387 -0.98 -6.92 22.93
CA ALA A 387 -1.64 -6.38 21.74
C ALA A 387 -1.01 -6.98 20.47
N ILE A 388 -1.84 -7.56 19.61
CA ILE A 388 -1.43 -8.24 18.38
C ILE A 388 -1.73 -7.37 17.17
N VAL A 389 -0.79 -7.34 16.22
CA VAL A 389 -0.90 -6.53 15.00
C VAL A 389 -0.50 -7.29 13.75
N ALA A 390 -1.16 -7.00 12.63
CA ALA A 390 -0.70 -7.34 11.28
C ALA A 390 -0.03 -6.14 10.62
N HIS A 391 1.09 -6.36 9.95
CA HIS A 391 1.84 -5.29 9.28
C HIS A 391 2.86 -5.81 8.27
N SER A 392 3.13 -5.01 7.23
CA SER A 392 4.30 -5.21 6.37
C SER A 392 5.51 -4.46 6.94
N ILE A 393 6.54 -5.18 7.40
CA ILE A 393 7.71 -4.61 8.07
C ILE A 393 9.03 -5.09 7.47
N TRP A 394 9.98 -4.17 7.32
CA TRP A 394 11.32 -4.51 6.84
C TRP A 394 12.20 -5.15 7.93
N SER A 395 12.41 -4.43 9.04
CA SER A 395 13.29 -4.87 10.13
C SER A 395 12.99 -4.13 11.43
N VAL A 396 13.39 -4.74 12.55
CA VAL A 396 13.49 -4.06 13.85
C VAL A 396 14.94 -4.02 14.33
N GLN A 397 15.25 -3.07 15.21
CA GLN A 397 16.58 -2.94 15.82
C GLN A 397 16.51 -3.17 17.32
N THR A 398 17.45 -3.96 17.83
CA THR A 398 17.63 -4.17 19.27
C THR A 398 19.07 -3.86 19.66
N GLN A 399 19.38 -3.88 20.96
CA GLN A 399 20.74 -3.69 21.44
C GLN A 399 21.08 -4.65 22.57
N LYS A 400 22.22 -5.32 22.44
CA LYS A 400 22.78 -6.24 23.44
C LYS A 400 24.28 -6.04 23.54
N HIS A 401 24.83 -5.97 24.76
CA HIS A 401 26.25 -5.69 25.02
C HIS A 401 26.77 -4.46 24.23
N PHE A 402 26.02 -3.36 24.26
CA PHE A 402 26.30 -2.11 23.53
C PHE A 402 26.36 -2.24 22.00
N LYS A 403 26.08 -3.41 21.42
CA LYS A 403 26.01 -3.64 19.98
C LYS A 403 24.56 -3.52 19.49
N THR A 404 24.35 -2.71 18.45
CA THR A 404 23.06 -2.67 17.74
C THR A 404 22.94 -3.92 16.86
N LEU A 405 21.82 -4.62 17.01
CA LEU A 405 21.43 -5.76 16.19
C LEU A 405 20.27 -5.33 15.28
N SER A 406 20.26 -5.82 14.05
CA SER A 406 19.18 -5.56 13.08
C SER A 406 18.58 -6.90 12.68
N HIS A 407 17.28 -7.06 12.93
CA HIS A 407 16.54 -8.28 12.66
C HIS A 407 15.68 -8.06 11.43
N LYS A 408 16.06 -8.68 10.32
CA LYS A 408 15.31 -8.59 9.07
C LYS A 408 14.09 -9.52 9.15
N ILE A 409 12.93 -8.97 8.82
CA ILE A 409 11.66 -9.70 8.76
C ILE A 409 11.21 -9.72 7.30
N GLY A 410 11.10 -8.53 6.70
CA GLY A 410 11.05 -8.36 5.26
C GLY A 410 9.72 -8.73 4.62
N GLY A 411 8.59 -8.56 5.31
CA GLY A 411 7.28 -8.92 4.76
C GLY A 411 6.08 -8.64 5.65
N VAL A 412 4.92 -9.13 5.21
CA VAL A 412 3.66 -9.10 5.95
C VAL A 412 3.65 -10.21 7.00
N VAL A 413 3.59 -9.83 8.26
CA VAL A 413 3.61 -10.74 9.42
C VAL A 413 2.61 -10.30 10.49
N ILE A 414 2.35 -11.21 11.43
CA ILE A 414 1.62 -10.93 12.66
C ILE A 414 2.59 -10.98 13.83
N THR A 415 2.62 -9.92 14.64
CA THR A 415 3.48 -9.84 15.82
C THR A 415 2.76 -9.19 16.99
N SER A 416 3.36 -9.21 18.17
CA SER A 416 2.98 -8.30 19.25
C SER A 416 3.62 -6.91 19.04
N LEU A 417 3.27 -5.94 19.88
CA LEU A 417 3.98 -4.66 19.95
C LEU A 417 5.34 -4.74 20.71
N TRP A 418 5.66 -5.91 21.29
CA TRP A 418 6.91 -6.21 21.99
C TRP A 418 7.95 -6.92 21.10
N LEU A 419 7.74 -6.92 19.79
CA LEU A 419 8.58 -7.58 18.79
C LEU A 419 10.10 -7.42 19.04
N ALA A 420 10.79 -8.56 19.15
CA ALA A 420 12.23 -8.70 19.39
C ALA A 420 12.73 -8.26 20.78
N GLU A 421 11.85 -8.11 21.78
CA GLU A 421 12.22 -7.80 23.16
C GLU A 421 13.28 -8.76 23.72
N GLU A 422 13.22 -10.05 23.40
CA GLU A 422 14.17 -11.08 23.85
C GLU A 422 15.62 -10.81 23.42
N HIS A 423 15.83 -9.91 22.45
CA HIS A 423 17.12 -9.49 21.96
C HIS A 423 17.57 -8.11 22.47
N ASN A 424 16.80 -7.47 23.35
CA ASN A 424 17.19 -6.28 24.09
C ASN A 424 17.84 -6.66 25.43
N GLY A 425 19.07 -6.20 25.67
CA GLY A 425 19.74 -6.38 26.96
C GLY A 425 19.15 -5.46 28.04
N ALA A 426 19.42 -5.77 29.32
CA ALA A 426 18.92 -5.02 30.49
C ALA A 426 19.23 -3.51 30.47
N PHE A 427 20.29 -3.10 29.77
CA PHE A 427 20.70 -1.70 29.61
C PHE A 427 20.50 -1.17 28.18
N SER A 428 19.61 -1.80 27.40
CA SER A 428 19.31 -1.38 26.03
C SER A 428 18.69 0.02 26.03
N LYS A 429 19.16 0.87 25.11
CA LYS A 429 18.53 2.17 24.79
C LYS A 429 17.65 2.08 23.54
N LYS A 430 17.50 0.90 22.94
CA LYS A 430 16.71 0.69 21.71
C LYS A 430 15.25 0.47 22.08
N LYS A 431 14.41 1.41 21.63
CA LYS A 431 12.96 1.38 21.78
C LYS A 431 12.33 0.27 20.93
N LEU A 432 11.41 -0.48 21.52
CA LEU A 432 10.54 -1.46 20.86
C LEU A 432 9.45 -0.75 20.03
N LEU A 433 8.57 -1.52 19.38
CA LEU A 433 7.43 -0.93 18.67
C LEU A 433 6.51 -0.19 19.64
N ILE A 434 6.13 -0.82 20.76
CA ILE A 434 5.25 -0.22 21.80
C ILE A 434 5.78 1.13 22.32
N ASP A 435 7.09 1.24 22.54
CA ASP A 435 7.74 2.48 22.99
C ASP A 435 7.63 3.62 21.97
N ARG A 436 7.50 3.27 20.68
CA ARG A 436 7.48 4.21 19.55
C ARG A 436 6.08 4.55 19.08
N VAL A 437 5.06 3.78 19.47
CA VAL A 437 3.66 4.09 19.17
C VAL A 437 3.34 5.50 19.63
N LEU A 438 2.86 6.31 18.69
CA LEU A 438 2.45 7.69 18.90
C LEU A 438 0.94 7.80 19.06
N GLY A 439 0.16 6.92 18.45
CA GLY A 439 -1.29 6.97 18.57
C GLY A 439 -2.01 5.90 17.76
N MET A 440 -3.32 5.93 17.86
CA MET A 440 -4.21 5.01 17.15
C MET A 440 -5.41 5.75 16.54
N SER A 441 -6.04 5.15 15.54
CA SER A 441 -7.23 5.68 14.88
C SER A 441 -8.15 4.54 14.46
N ASP A 442 -9.43 4.63 14.80
CA ASP A 442 -10.39 3.54 14.62
C ASP A 442 -11.26 3.78 13.38
N LEU A 443 -11.12 2.90 12.38
CA LEU A 443 -11.89 3.00 11.14
C LEU A 443 -13.31 2.44 11.27
N LYS A 444 -13.59 1.55 12.23
CA LYS A 444 -14.98 1.10 12.49
C LYS A 444 -15.80 2.22 13.10
N ASP A 445 -15.24 2.94 14.08
CA ASP A 445 -15.86 4.14 14.64
C ASP A 445 -16.14 5.21 13.56
N PHE A 446 -15.20 5.41 12.63
CA PHE A 446 -15.41 6.29 11.47
C PHE A 446 -16.59 5.85 10.62
N VAL A 447 -16.66 4.57 10.23
CA VAL A 447 -17.75 4.02 9.41
C VAL A 447 -19.10 4.18 10.11
N HIS A 448 -19.18 3.98 11.43
CA HIS A 448 -20.41 4.21 12.19
C HIS A 448 -20.84 5.69 12.25
N LYS A 449 -19.89 6.63 12.17
CA LYS A 449 -20.16 8.08 12.19
C LYS A 449 -20.45 8.68 10.80
N THR A 450 -19.91 8.09 9.73
CA THR A 450 -20.05 8.58 8.33
C THR A 450 -21.36 8.21 7.65
N SER A 451 -22.32 7.63 8.38
CA SER A 451 -23.74 7.64 7.96
C SER A 451 -24.35 9.04 7.85
N SER A 452 -23.58 10.08 8.16
CA SER A 452 -23.83 11.48 7.79
C SER A 452 -22.74 11.94 6.80
N PRO A 453 -23.09 12.62 5.69
CA PRO A 453 -22.18 12.87 4.58
C PRO A 453 -21.00 13.77 5.01
N LEU A 454 -19.76 13.33 4.76
CA LEU A 454 -18.57 14.16 4.94
C LEU A 454 -17.86 14.44 3.60
N ASN A 455 -17.50 15.71 3.45
CA ASN A 455 -16.72 16.23 2.35
C ASN A 455 -15.24 15.86 2.52
N ALA A 456 -14.65 15.27 1.48
CA ALA A 456 -13.21 15.09 1.36
C ALA A 456 -12.58 16.41 0.89
N ASN A 457 -11.88 17.10 1.78
CA ASN A 457 -10.86 18.10 1.45
C ASN A 457 -9.63 17.86 2.32
#